data_AF-A0A4U1BAJ9-F1
#
_entry.id   AF-A0A4U1BAJ9-F1
#
_cell.length_a   1.000
_cell.length_b   1.000
_cell.length_c   1.000
_cell.angle_alpha   90.00
_cell.angle_beta   90.00
_cell.angle_gamma   90.00
#
_symmetry.space_group_name_H-M   'P 1'
#
loop_
_entity.id
_entity.type
_entity.pdbx_description
1 polymer ?
#
loop_
_entity_poly.entity_id
_entity_poly.type
_entity_poly.pdbx_seq_one_letter_code
_entity_poly.pdbx_strand_id
1 'polypeptide(L)'
;MRLFDILSVLYEPINKLDNHEHLLSYVQPQLNPDGSCPIVKEEGDRYDLRQYAESEEQLIHLLDLLARLSRLVRWIHLQTDVAWFGIYLRHGDKLVKYVYNGEMSKAEFPISEEYLEKSINTRVIMEKQHHYIPDVDAHEGPYYRCDAKVKSELCCPIFAANGEVIGIFDSEDHRKHFFDDKIDFIGQKVKRAIEIFLEDHPYITQSSNFQAQIG
;
A
#
# COMPACT_ATOMS: atom_id res chain seq x y z
N MET A 1 -2.28 20.58 3.98
CA MET A 1 -1.16 20.30 3.06
C MET A 1 -1.61 20.42 1.61
N ARG A 2 -0.70 20.83 0.72
CA ARG A 2 -0.97 20.94 -0.72
C ARG A 2 -0.40 19.73 -1.45
N LEU A 3 -0.98 19.40 -2.61
CA LEU A 3 -0.50 18.35 -3.50
C LEU A 3 1.01 18.52 -3.82
N PHE A 4 1.44 19.76 -4.03
CA PHE A 4 2.85 20.09 -4.30
C PHE A 4 3.81 19.64 -3.20
N ASP A 5 3.41 19.72 -1.93
CA ASP A 5 4.25 19.33 -0.81
C ASP A 5 4.50 17.80 -0.84
N ILE A 6 3.48 17.02 -1.24
CA ILE A 6 3.56 15.55 -1.37
C ILE A 6 4.43 15.17 -2.58
N LEU A 7 4.21 15.81 -3.73
CA LEU A 7 5.00 15.57 -4.94
C LEU A 7 6.47 15.92 -4.72
N SER A 8 6.77 16.96 -3.94
CA SER A 8 8.16 17.30 -3.60
C SER A 8 8.88 16.15 -2.87
N VAL A 9 8.17 15.44 -1.98
CA VAL A 9 8.70 14.25 -1.30
C VAL A 9 8.92 13.10 -2.26
N LEU A 10 8.03 12.88 -3.22
CA LEU A 10 8.18 11.78 -4.20
C LEU A 10 9.29 12.06 -5.22
N TYR A 11 9.39 13.29 -5.71
CA TYR A 11 10.33 13.66 -6.76
C TYR A 11 11.72 14.09 -6.27
N GLU A 12 11.91 14.29 -4.96
CA GLU A 12 13.25 14.52 -4.40
C GLU A 12 14.21 13.38 -4.84
N PRO A 13 15.36 13.69 -5.45
CA PRO A 13 16.29 12.68 -5.94
C PRO A 13 16.77 11.73 -4.85
N ILE A 14 16.97 10.47 -5.20
CA ILE A 14 17.65 9.51 -4.33
C ILE A 14 19.16 9.68 -4.51
N ASN A 15 19.89 9.79 -3.39
CA ASN A 15 21.34 9.82 -3.42
C ASN A 15 21.85 8.43 -3.81
N LYS A 16 22.56 8.33 -4.94
CA LYS A 16 23.07 7.06 -5.47
C LYS A 16 24.12 6.38 -4.58
N LEU A 17 24.67 7.11 -3.60
CA LEU A 17 25.62 6.57 -2.63
C LEU A 17 24.94 5.93 -1.42
N ASP A 18 23.64 6.16 -1.22
CA ASP A 18 22.90 5.59 -0.10
C ASP A 18 22.52 4.13 -0.41
N ASN A 19 22.70 3.23 0.57
CA ASN A 19 22.30 1.84 0.41
C ASN A 19 20.82 1.64 0.80
N HIS A 20 20.00 1.38 -0.21
CA HIS A 20 18.56 1.13 -0.05
C HIS A 20 18.17 -0.36 -0.16
N GLU A 21 19.11 -1.30 -0.31
CA GLU A 21 18.80 -2.73 -0.53
C GLU A 21 17.95 -3.34 0.59
N HIS A 22 18.02 -2.79 1.80
CA HIS A 22 17.18 -3.18 2.92
C HIS A 22 15.67 -3.02 2.65
N LEU A 23 15.28 -2.19 1.67
CA LEU A 23 13.88 -1.99 1.27
C LEU A 23 13.36 -3.11 0.35
N LEU A 24 14.24 -3.90 -0.25
CA LEU A 24 13.84 -4.98 -1.18
C LEU A 24 13.18 -6.16 -0.47
N SER A 25 13.21 -6.21 0.86
CA SER A 25 12.60 -7.31 1.61
C SER A 25 12.27 -6.91 3.05
N TYR A 26 11.27 -7.53 3.62
CA TYR A 26 10.82 -7.29 5.00
C TYR A 26 10.31 -8.59 5.63
N VAL A 27 10.28 -8.63 6.97
CA VAL A 27 9.69 -9.76 7.69
C VAL A 27 8.17 -9.58 7.71
N GLN A 28 7.45 -10.65 7.41
CA GLN A 28 5.99 -10.71 7.56
C GLN A 28 5.63 -11.60 8.77
N PRO A 29 4.41 -11.48 9.34
CA PRO A 29 4.05 -12.33 10.45
C PRO A 29 3.93 -13.79 10.00
N GLN A 30 4.19 -14.73 10.92
CA GLN A 30 3.80 -16.12 10.71
C GLN A 30 2.29 -16.19 10.49
N LEU A 31 1.86 -16.70 9.35
CA LEU A 31 0.44 -16.73 9.00
C LEU A 31 -0.26 -17.92 9.66
N ASN A 32 -1.56 -17.78 9.89
CA ASN A 32 -2.43 -18.88 10.28
C ASN A 32 -2.48 -19.95 9.17
N PRO A 33 -2.93 -21.19 9.47
CA PRO A 33 -3.01 -22.27 8.47
C PRO A 33 -3.85 -21.95 7.23
N ASP A 34 -4.82 -21.03 7.35
CA ASP A 34 -5.67 -20.54 6.26
C ASP A 34 -5.03 -19.35 5.50
N GLY A 35 -3.79 -18.98 5.82
CA GLY A 35 -3.07 -17.86 5.22
C GLY A 35 -3.46 -16.48 5.76
N SER A 36 -4.29 -16.42 6.81
CA SER A 36 -4.72 -15.17 7.44
C SER A 36 -3.62 -14.62 8.38
N CYS A 37 -3.50 -13.30 8.50
CA CYS A 37 -2.65 -12.62 9.49
C CYS A 37 -3.15 -12.88 10.93
N PRO A 38 -2.28 -13.33 11.85
CA PRO A 38 -2.67 -13.55 13.24
C PRO A 38 -2.81 -12.24 14.04
N ILE A 39 -3.63 -12.27 15.09
CA ILE A 39 -3.79 -11.13 16.01
C ILE A 39 -2.52 -10.91 16.83
N VAL A 40 -1.89 -12.00 17.29
CA VAL A 40 -0.58 -11.96 17.95
C VAL A 40 0.47 -12.31 16.90
N LYS A 41 1.34 -11.34 16.60
CA LYS A 41 2.28 -11.42 15.49
C LYS A 41 3.63 -11.94 15.99
N GLU A 42 4.04 -13.10 15.49
CA GLU A 42 5.41 -13.60 15.58
C GLU A 42 6.11 -13.42 14.24
N GLU A 43 7.44 -13.24 14.25
CA GLU A 43 8.23 -13.12 13.03
C GLU A 43 8.13 -14.42 12.21
N GLY A 44 7.67 -14.31 10.97
CA GLY A 44 7.65 -15.39 10.00
C GLY A 44 8.77 -15.25 8.99
N ASP A 45 8.48 -15.68 7.75
CA ASP A 45 9.46 -15.63 6.68
C ASP A 45 9.74 -14.20 6.18
N ARG A 46 10.90 -14.03 5.54
CA ARG A 46 11.26 -12.80 4.87
C ARG A 46 10.60 -12.76 3.49
N TYR A 47 9.77 -11.75 3.27
CA TYR A 47 9.15 -11.48 1.97
C TYR A 47 10.08 -10.65 1.10
N ASP A 48 10.31 -11.09 -0.14
CA ASP A 48 11.32 -10.54 -1.03
C ASP A 48 10.71 -9.96 -2.31
N LEU A 49 10.83 -8.65 -2.50
CA LEU A 49 10.28 -7.95 -3.65
C LEU A 49 11.12 -8.12 -4.92
N ARG A 50 12.35 -8.63 -4.81
CA ARG A 50 13.21 -8.89 -5.99
C ARG A 50 12.58 -9.88 -6.97
N GLN A 51 11.67 -10.74 -6.50
CA GLN A 51 10.91 -11.65 -7.35
C GLN A 51 10.01 -10.93 -8.38
N TYR A 52 9.76 -9.62 -8.20
CA TYR A 52 8.98 -8.77 -9.11
C TYR A 52 9.86 -7.90 -10.01
N ALA A 53 11.15 -8.24 -10.14
CA ALA A 53 12.06 -7.67 -11.10
C ALA A 53 12.60 -8.77 -12.04
N GLU A 54 12.31 -8.66 -13.32
CA GLU A 54 12.66 -9.60 -14.39
C GLU A 54 14.06 -9.32 -14.98
N SER A 55 14.66 -8.17 -14.66
CA SER A 55 15.99 -7.76 -15.12
C SER A 55 16.72 -6.89 -14.08
N GLU A 56 18.03 -6.73 -14.24
CA GLU A 56 18.82 -5.81 -13.41
C GLU A 56 18.36 -4.36 -13.53
N GLU A 57 17.97 -3.93 -14.74
CA GLU A 57 17.40 -2.60 -14.97
C GLU A 57 16.07 -2.42 -14.22
N GLN A 58 15.19 -3.41 -14.27
CA GLN A 58 13.92 -3.36 -13.53
C GLN A 58 14.16 -3.39 -12.02
N LEU A 59 15.19 -4.10 -11.54
CA LEU A 59 15.59 -4.09 -10.14
C LEU A 59 16.07 -2.70 -9.68
N ILE A 60 16.83 -1.99 -10.52
CA ILE A 60 17.23 -0.60 -10.26
C ILE A 60 16.00 0.30 -10.16
N HIS A 61 15.04 0.16 -11.09
CA HIS A 61 13.80 0.93 -11.05
C HIS A 61 12.93 0.56 -9.83
N LEU A 62 12.87 -0.72 -9.45
CA LEU A 62 12.18 -1.16 -8.23
C LEU A 62 12.79 -0.50 -7.00
N LEU A 63 14.11 -0.46 -6.90
CA LEU A 63 14.80 0.13 -5.75
C LEU A 63 14.55 1.64 -5.64
N ASP A 64 14.57 2.38 -6.76
CA ASP A 64 14.21 3.82 -6.79
C ASP A 64 12.75 4.04 -6.37
N LEU A 65 11.83 3.20 -6.87
CA LEU A 65 10.41 3.25 -6.49
C LEU A 65 10.25 3.06 -4.97
N LEU A 66 10.85 2.00 -4.42
CA LEU A 66 10.75 1.67 -3.01
C LEU A 66 11.34 2.76 -2.13
N ALA A 67 12.49 3.35 -2.50
CA ALA A 67 13.09 4.43 -1.76
C ALA A 67 12.18 5.67 -1.68
N ARG A 68 11.59 6.08 -2.81
CA ARG A 68 10.71 7.25 -2.88
C ARG A 68 9.38 7.04 -2.18
N LEU A 69 8.75 5.87 -2.37
CA LEU A 69 7.51 5.52 -1.68
C LEU A 69 7.74 5.33 -0.18
N SER A 70 8.87 4.74 0.24
CA SER A 70 9.24 4.59 1.65
C SER A 70 9.39 5.95 2.34
N ARG A 71 10.04 6.92 1.66
CA ARG A 71 10.10 8.30 2.15
C ARG A 71 8.70 8.92 2.27
N LEU A 72 7.82 8.70 1.28
CA LEU A 72 6.44 9.19 1.34
C LEU A 72 5.67 8.63 2.54
N VAL A 73 5.65 7.31 2.76
CA VAL A 73 4.85 6.72 3.86
C VAL A 73 5.34 7.18 5.23
N ARG A 74 6.67 7.32 5.41
CA ARG A 74 7.24 7.91 6.63
C ARG A 74 6.86 9.36 6.81
N TRP A 75 6.88 10.14 5.73
CA TRP A 75 6.49 11.54 5.76
C TRP A 75 4.99 11.69 6.09
N ILE A 76 4.10 10.87 5.52
CA ILE A 76 2.68 10.86 5.86
C ILE A 76 2.50 10.62 7.37
N HIS A 77 3.15 9.60 7.92
CA HIS A 77 3.13 9.35 9.36
C HIS A 77 3.56 10.57 10.18
N LEU A 78 4.68 11.22 9.83
CA LEU A 78 5.14 12.42 10.52
C LEU A 78 4.16 13.61 10.42
N GLN A 79 3.39 13.69 9.34
CA GLN A 79 2.45 14.80 9.11
C GLN A 79 1.07 14.57 9.72
N THR A 80 0.63 13.31 9.85
CA THR A 80 -0.74 12.99 10.27
C THR A 80 -0.81 12.24 11.58
N ASP A 81 0.29 11.64 12.02
CA ASP A 81 0.36 10.72 13.15
C ASP A 81 -0.46 9.43 12.93
N VAL A 82 -0.73 9.05 11.66
CA VAL A 82 -1.43 7.80 11.34
C VAL A 82 -0.63 6.60 11.82
N ALA A 83 -1.26 5.65 12.52
CA ALA A 83 -0.56 4.51 13.11
C ALA A 83 0.02 3.56 12.06
N TRP A 84 -0.74 3.28 10.99
CA TRP A 84 -0.31 2.39 9.93
C TRP A 84 -0.67 2.96 8.55
N PHE A 85 0.25 2.93 7.61
CA PHE A 85 0.01 3.29 6.20
C PHE A 85 0.86 2.41 5.28
N GLY A 86 0.25 1.77 4.29
CA GLY A 86 0.94 0.90 3.35
C GLY A 86 0.45 1.05 1.91
N ILE A 87 1.35 0.83 0.96
CA ILE A 87 1.06 0.87 -0.47
C ILE A 87 1.21 -0.54 -1.04
N TYR A 88 0.17 -1.00 -1.74
CA TYR A 88 0.12 -2.29 -2.38
C TYR A 88 -0.09 -2.14 -3.88
N LEU A 89 0.65 -2.89 -4.69
CA LEU A 89 0.46 -2.94 -6.14
C LEU A 89 -0.06 -4.31 -6.57
N ARG A 90 -0.86 -4.31 -7.64
CA ARG A 90 -1.47 -5.52 -8.18
C ARG A 90 -0.47 -6.33 -8.98
N HIS A 91 -0.36 -7.62 -8.64
CA HIS A 91 0.35 -8.65 -9.41
C HIS A 91 -0.61 -9.80 -9.70
N GLY A 92 -1.16 -9.82 -10.91
CA GLY A 92 -2.13 -10.84 -11.32
C GLY A 92 -3.39 -10.84 -10.45
N ASP A 93 -3.55 -11.90 -9.67
CA ASP A 93 -4.67 -12.19 -8.77
C ASP A 93 -4.39 -11.84 -7.31
N LYS A 94 -3.36 -11.03 -7.03
CA LYS A 94 -3.03 -10.58 -5.67
C LYS A 94 -2.56 -9.13 -5.61
N LEU A 95 -2.77 -8.53 -4.44
CA LEU A 95 -2.13 -7.29 -4.00
C LEU A 95 -0.84 -7.64 -3.26
N VAL A 96 0.24 -6.92 -3.56
CA VAL A 96 1.56 -7.10 -2.94
C VAL A 96 1.96 -5.80 -2.25
N LYS A 97 2.35 -5.86 -0.97
CA LYS A 97 2.82 -4.70 -0.20
C LYS A 97 4.24 -4.32 -0.63
N TYR A 98 4.39 -3.08 -1.11
CA TYR A 98 5.68 -2.54 -1.52
C TYR A 98 6.36 -1.81 -0.37
N VAL A 99 5.65 -0.89 0.26
CA VAL A 99 6.18 -0.08 1.38
C VAL A 99 5.10 0.11 2.44
N TYR A 100 5.53 0.31 3.68
CA TYR A 100 4.63 0.67 4.77
C TYR A 100 5.37 1.39 5.89
N ASN A 101 4.61 2.09 6.73
CA ASN A 101 5.03 2.60 8.03
C ASN A 101 4.01 2.11 9.07
N GLY A 102 4.48 1.43 10.12
CA GLY A 102 3.65 0.91 11.20
C GLY A 102 4.09 -0.48 11.62
N GLU A 103 3.24 -1.15 12.42
CA GLU A 103 3.46 -2.53 12.86
C GLU A 103 3.55 -3.53 11.69
N MET A 104 4.24 -4.65 11.94
CA MET A 104 4.36 -5.75 10.98
C MET A 104 2.97 -6.23 10.52
N SER A 105 2.83 -6.55 9.22
CA SER A 105 1.58 -7.06 8.64
C SER A 105 1.85 -7.96 7.43
N LYS A 106 0.85 -8.73 7.00
CA LYS A 106 0.97 -9.67 5.87
C LYS A 106 1.42 -8.95 4.58
N ALA A 107 2.20 -9.66 3.76
CA ALA A 107 2.74 -9.13 2.51
C ALA A 107 1.70 -9.07 1.37
N GLU A 108 0.78 -10.03 1.33
CA GLU A 108 -0.11 -10.23 0.18
C GLU A 108 -1.59 -10.33 0.58
N PHE A 109 -2.47 -9.82 -0.28
CA PHE A 109 -3.92 -10.06 -0.21
C PHE A 109 -4.42 -10.66 -1.53
N PRO A 110 -5.14 -11.80 -1.50
CA PRO A 110 -5.78 -12.34 -2.69
C PRO A 110 -6.83 -11.38 -3.27
N ILE A 111 -6.93 -11.33 -4.60
CA ILE A 111 -7.95 -10.63 -5.37
C ILE A 111 -8.90 -11.69 -5.94
N SER A 112 -9.93 -12.03 -5.19
CA SER A 112 -10.97 -12.96 -5.65
C SER A 112 -12.31 -12.68 -4.95
N GLU A 113 -13.39 -13.14 -5.58
CA GLU A 113 -14.76 -13.00 -5.05
C GLU A 113 -14.90 -13.58 -3.63
N GLU A 114 -14.17 -14.67 -3.33
CA GLU A 114 -14.17 -15.31 -2.00
C GLU A 114 -13.74 -14.35 -0.87
N TYR A 115 -12.89 -13.37 -1.20
CA TYR A 115 -12.34 -12.43 -0.22
C TYR A 115 -13.07 -11.07 -0.19
N LEU A 116 -14.06 -10.84 -1.07
CA LEU A 116 -14.85 -9.60 -1.07
C LEU A 116 -15.55 -9.36 0.28
N GLU A 117 -16.07 -10.43 0.87
CA GLU A 117 -16.77 -10.37 2.16
C GLU A 117 -15.83 -10.39 3.37
N LYS A 118 -14.53 -10.59 3.14
CA LYS A 118 -13.52 -10.76 4.19
C LYS A 118 -12.57 -9.59 4.31
N SER A 119 -12.21 -8.97 3.18
CA SER A 119 -11.06 -8.09 3.04
C SER A 119 -11.45 -6.79 2.35
N ILE A 120 -11.38 -5.69 3.09
CA ILE A 120 -11.56 -4.34 2.55
C ILE A 120 -10.54 -4.04 1.44
N ASN A 121 -9.30 -4.53 1.58
CA ASN A 121 -8.26 -4.40 0.56
C ASN A 121 -8.68 -5.05 -0.77
N THR A 122 -9.24 -6.26 -0.70
CA THR A 122 -9.79 -6.96 -1.87
C THR A 122 -11.00 -6.23 -2.44
N ARG A 123 -11.88 -5.74 -1.56
CA ARG A 123 -13.09 -5.00 -1.95
C ARG A 123 -12.75 -3.71 -2.70
N VAL A 124 -11.82 -2.92 -2.18
CA VAL A 124 -11.40 -1.64 -2.78
C VAL A 124 -10.85 -1.83 -4.20
N ILE A 125 -9.99 -2.82 -4.41
CA ILE A 125 -9.42 -3.06 -5.74
C ILE A 125 -10.46 -3.60 -6.74
N MET A 126 -11.40 -4.44 -6.30
CA MET A 126 -12.42 -5.02 -7.17
C MET A 126 -13.57 -4.05 -7.48
N GLU A 127 -14.00 -3.26 -6.50
CA GLU A 127 -15.08 -2.27 -6.66
C GLU A 127 -14.60 -0.93 -7.22
N LYS A 128 -13.28 -0.72 -7.30
CA LYS A 128 -12.66 0.55 -7.76
C LYS A 128 -13.14 1.77 -6.96
N GLN A 129 -13.44 1.59 -5.68
CA GLN A 129 -13.96 2.63 -4.79
C GLN A 129 -13.23 2.59 -3.46
N HIS A 130 -12.99 3.77 -2.87
CA HIS A 130 -12.46 3.83 -1.50
C HIS A 130 -13.49 3.28 -0.51
N HIS A 131 -12.99 2.66 0.55
CA HIS A 131 -13.79 2.23 1.69
C HIS A 131 -13.25 2.88 2.96
N TYR A 132 -14.17 3.42 3.75
CA TYR A 132 -13.85 4.09 5.00
C TYR A 132 -14.67 3.49 6.15
N ILE A 133 -13.96 2.99 7.16
CA ILE A 133 -14.53 2.47 8.40
C ILE A 133 -14.16 3.45 9.52
N PRO A 134 -15.11 4.29 9.98
CA PRO A 134 -14.85 5.26 11.04
C PRO A 134 -14.72 4.61 12.43
N ASP A 135 -15.44 3.53 12.68
CA ASP A 135 -15.39 2.79 13.93
C ASP A 135 -15.50 1.28 13.65
N VAL A 136 -14.37 0.59 13.76
CA VAL A 136 -14.28 -0.87 13.57
C VAL A 136 -15.13 -1.65 14.55
N ASP A 137 -15.36 -1.14 15.76
CA ASP A 137 -16.18 -1.85 16.75
C ASP A 137 -17.69 -1.77 16.42
N ALA A 138 -18.10 -0.79 15.58
CA ALA A 138 -19.47 -0.58 15.15
C ALA A 138 -19.72 -0.97 13.68
N HIS A 139 -18.68 -1.45 12.98
CA HIS A 139 -18.76 -1.79 11.56
C HIS A 139 -19.48 -3.11 11.33
N GLU A 140 -20.53 -3.08 10.52
CA GLU A 140 -21.22 -4.25 10.01
C GLU A 140 -20.80 -4.46 8.54
N GLY A 141 -20.02 -5.50 8.25
CA GLY A 141 -19.58 -5.82 6.89
C GLY A 141 -18.16 -6.36 6.82
N PRO A 142 -17.57 -6.39 5.60
CA PRO A 142 -16.23 -6.91 5.38
C PRO A 142 -15.21 -6.10 6.16
N TYR A 143 -14.48 -6.77 7.05
CA TYR A 143 -13.36 -6.20 7.79
C TYR A 143 -12.43 -7.32 8.23
N TYR A 144 -11.18 -7.24 7.76
CA TYR A 144 -10.15 -8.21 8.09
C TYR A 144 -9.32 -7.69 9.27
N ARG A 145 -9.59 -8.18 10.48
CA ARG A 145 -8.86 -7.70 11.67
C ARG A 145 -7.47 -8.36 11.76
N CYS A 146 -6.44 -7.70 11.21
CA CYS A 146 -5.03 -8.12 11.37
C CYS A 146 -4.40 -7.63 12.68
N ASP A 147 -4.95 -6.58 13.31
CA ASP A 147 -4.48 -6.06 14.59
C ASP A 147 -5.66 -5.63 15.47
N ALA A 148 -5.67 -6.08 16.73
CA ALA A 148 -6.74 -5.77 17.68
C ALA A 148 -6.79 -4.30 18.10
N LYS A 149 -5.71 -3.53 17.88
CA LYS A 149 -5.63 -2.10 18.23
C LYS A 149 -6.31 -1.21 17.20
N VAL A 150 -6.56 -1.69 15.98
CA VAL A 150 -7.16 -0.88 14.91
C VAL A 150 -8.60 -0.52 15.27
N LYS A 151 -8.93 0.76 15.13
CA LYS A 151 -10.23 1.37 15.45
C LYS A 151 -10.85 2.13 14.29
N SER A 152 -10.06 2.54 13.30
CA SER A 152 -10.58 3.05 12.04
C SER A 152 -9.63 2.67 10.88
N GLU A 153 -10.17 2.60 9.68
CA GLU A 153 -9.43 2.22 8.47
C GLU A 153 -9.93 3.01 7.25
N LEU A 154 -9.01 3.51 6.43
CA LEU A 154 -9.29 4.13 5.14
C LEU A 154 -8.42 3.46 4.07
N CYS A 155 -9.07 2.70 3.19
CA CYS A 155 -8.42 2.04 2.07
C CYS A 155 -8.90 2.65 0.75
N CYS A 156 -7.97 2.95 -0.15
CA CYS A 156 -8.23 3.72 -1.37
C CYS A 156 -7.57 3.06 -2.59
N PRO A 157 -8.26 3.04 -3.75
CA PRO A 157 -7.69 2.52 -4.98
C PRO A 157 -6.66 3.49 -5.55
N ILE A 158 -5.67 2.95 -6.26
CA ILE A 158 -4.68 3.70 -7.04
C ILE A 158 -4.97 3.42 -8.52
N PHE A 159 -5.33 4.46 -9.26
CA PHE A 159 -5.64 4.34 -10.67
C PHE A 159 -4.44 4.64 -11.55
N ALA A 160 -4.28 3.88 -12.62
CA ALA A 160 -3.47 4.26 -13.76
C ALA A 160 -4.19 5.29 -14.64
N ALA A 161 -3.46 5.93 -15.55
CA ALA A 161 -3.99 6.95 -16.46
C ALA A 161 -5.15 6.45 -17.34
N ASN A 162 -5.22 5.15 -17.63
CA ASN A 162 -6.28 4.52 -18.41
C ASN A 162 -7.57 4.23 -17.59
N GLY A 163 -7.56 4.47 -16.27
CA GLY A 163 -8.69 4.21 -15.38
C GLY A 163 -8.73 2.80 -14.77
N GLU A 164 -7.72 1.95 -15.02
CA GLU A 164 -7.58 0.68 -14.31
C GLU A 164 -6.95 0.84 -12.94
N VAL A 165 -7.35 -0.02 -11.99
CA VAL A 165 -6.80 -0.01 -10.63
C VAL A 165 -5.57 -0.90 -10.57
N ILE A 166 -4.41 -0.26 -10.43
CA ILE A 166 -3.08 -0.91 -10.41
C ILE A 166 -2.58 -1.21 -8.99
N GLY A 167 -3.36 -0.80 -7.98
CA GLY A 167 -2.99 -1.00 -6.58
C GLY A 167 -3.98 -0.33 -5.63
N ILE A 168 -3.62 -0.34 -4.35
CA ILE A 168 -4.31 0.36 -3.28
C ILE A 168 -3.28 1.01 -2.36
N PHE A 169 -3.72 1.98 -1.57
CA PHE A 169 -3.08 2.22 -0.28
C PHE A 169 -4.10 1.97 0.82
N ASP A 170 -3.60 1.48 1.94
CA ASP A 170 -4.37 1.16 3.11
C ASP A 170 -3.81 1.93 4.32
N SER A 171 -4.70 2.42 5.17
CA SER A 171 -4.39 3.29 6.30
C SER A 171 -5.21 2.85 7.51
N GLU A 172 -4.56 2.48 8.60
CA GLU A 172 -5.22 2.06 9.83
C GLU A 172 -4.81 2.97 10.99
N ASP A 173 -5.72 3.20 11.94
CA ASP A 173 -5.42 3.96 13.15
C ASP A 173 -6.06 3.36 14.40
N HIS A 174 -5.41 3.57 15.55
CA HIS A 174 -5.90 3.12 16.86
C HIS A 174 -6.99 4.03 17.46
N ARG A 175 -7.28 5.15 16.81
CA ARG A 175 -8.36 6.08 17.16
C ARG A 175 -9.55 5.86 16.23
N LYS A 176 -10.77 5.95 16.78
CA LYS A 176 -12.01 6.01 15.99
C LYS A 176 -12.07 7.36 15.28
N HIS A 177 -12.76 7.42 14.14
CA HIS A 177 -13.01 8.65 13.37
C HIS A 177 -11.73 9.39 12.96
N PHE A 178 -10.57 8.72 12.95
CA PHE A 178 -9.28 9.37 12.76
C PHE A 178 -9.16 10.05 11.39
N PHE A 179 -9.82 9.48 10.38
CA PHE A 179 -9.75 9.93 9.00
C PHE A 179 -10.82 10.97 8.63
N ASP A 180 -11.84 11.25 9.46
CA ASP A 180 -12.95 12.15 9.13
C ASP A 180 -12.47 13.53 8.64
N ASP A 181 -11.49 14.11 9.34
CA ASP A 181 -10.88 15.41 9.01
C ASP A 181 -9.66 15.29 8.06
N LYS A 182 -9.27 14.06 7.69
CA LYS A 182 -8.09 13.76 6.85
C LYS A 182 -8.44 13.16 5.51
N ILE A 183 -9.71 12.83 5.22
CA ILE A 183 -10.13 12.27 3.92
C ILE A 183 -9.70 13.14 2.74
N ASP A 184 -9.81 14.48 2.83
CA ASP A 184 -9.32 15.38 1.77
C ASP A 184 -7.81 15.23 1.56
N PHE A 185 -7.04 15.13 2.64
CA PHE A 185 -5.60 15.00 2.54
C PHE A 185 -5.16 13.60 2.10
N ILE A 186 -5.54 12.56 2.83
CA ILE A 186 -5.13 11.17 2.58
C ILE A 186 -5.89 10.58 1.38
N GLY A 187 -7.22 10.61 1.42
CA GLY A 187 -8.07 10.00 0.40
C GLY A 187 -8.02 10.67 -0.97
N GLN A 188 -7.72 11.97 -1.04
CA GLN A 188 -7.68 12.71 -2.31
C GLN A 188 -6.27 13.16 -2.72
N LYS A 189 -5.58 13.95 -1.88
CA LYS A 189 -4.29 14.55 -2.27
C LYS A 189 -3.14 13.54 -2.30
N VAL A 190 -3.01 12.69 -1.27
CA VAL A 190 -2.01 11.61 -1.26
C VAL A 190 -2.29 10.63 -2.39
N LYS A 191 -3.55 10.21 -2.54
CA LYS A 191 -3.98 9.38 -3.68
C LYS A 191 -3.51 9.97 -5.01
N ARG A 192 -3.87 11.23 -5.30
CA ARG A 192 -3.50 11.87 -6.56
C ARG A 192 -2.00 12.00 -6.75
N ALA A 193 -1.23 12.26 -5.68
CA ALA A 193 0.22 12.34 -5.76
C ALA A 193 0.85 10.98 -6.12
N ILE A 194 0.37 9.90 -5.50
CA ILE A 194 0.82 8.53 -5.81
C ILE A 194 0.51 8.19 -7.26
N GLU A 195 -0.71 8.48 -7.73
CA GLU A 195 -1.11 8.23 -9.12
C GLU A 195 -0.22 8.96 -10.12
N ILE A 196 0.01 10.27 -9.94
CA ILE A 196 0.91 11.06 -10.79
C ILE A 196 2.31 10.47 -10.80
N PHE A 197 2.83 10.10 -9.63
CA PHE A 197 4.18 9.56 -9.52
C PHE A 197 4.33 8.20 -10.20
N LEU A 198 3.34 7.31 -10.05
CA LEU A 198 3.37 5.98 -10.67
C LEU A 198 3.12 6.02 -12.18
N GLU A 199 2.34 6.99 -12.67
CA GLU A 199 2.04 7.17 -14.10
C GLU A 199 3.32 7.27 -14.96
N ASP A 200 4.34 7.95 -14.45
CA ASP A 200 5.60 8.19 -15.18
C ASP A 200 6.79 7.35 -14.64
N HIS A 201 6.58 6.52 -13.63
CA HIS A 201 7.69 5.81 -12.99
C HIS A 201 8.19 4.66 -13.88
N PRO A 202 9.51 4.57 -14.21
CA PRO A 202 10.04 3.53 -15.10
C PRO A 202 9.72 2.10 -14.68
N TYR A 203 9.68 1.81 -13.37
CA TYR A 203 9.25 0.51 -12.85
C TYR A 203 7.83 0.12 -13.29
N ILE A 204 6.91 1.08 -13.37
CA ILE A 204 5.53 0.84 -13.81
C ILE A 204 5.47 0.81 -15.33
N THR A 205 5.99 1.84 -16.00
CA THR A 205 5.83 2.03 -17.45
C THR A 205 6.58 1.01 -18.30
N GLN A 206 7.67 0.42 -17.77
CA GLN A 206 8.49 -0.57 -18.47
C GLN A 206 8.25 -2.01 -18.00
N SER A 207 7.31 -2.23 -17.07
CA SER A 207 6.99 -3.55 -16.57
C SER A 207 5.88 -4.20 -17.40
N SER A 208 6.15 -5.40 -17.90
CA SER A 208 5.19 -6.29 -18.56
C SER A 208 3.93 -6.51 -17.70
N ASN A 209 4.11 -6.68 -16.38
CA ASN A 209 3.04 -6.93 -15.41
C ASN A 209 2.04 -5.78 -15.31
N PHE A 210 2.49 -4.54 -15.45
CA PHE A 210 1.63 -3.35 -15.40
C PHE A 210 1.16 -2.93 -16.79
N GLN A 211 1.96 -3.14 -17.85
CA GLN A 211 1.53 -2.90 -19.23
C GLN A 211 0.32 -3.73 -19.62
N ALA A 212 0.23 -5.01 -19.19
CA ALA A 212 -0.93 -5.86 -19.42
C ALA A 212 -2.21 -5.37 -18.70
N GLN A 213 -2.07 -4.49 -17.70
CA GLN A 213 -3.17 -3.87 -16.95
C GLN A 213 -3.50 -2.46 -17.47
N ILE A 214 -2.58 -1.85 -18.24
CA ILE A 214 -2.68 -0.49 -18.77
C ILE A 214 -3.09 -0.46 -20.26
N GLY A 215 -2.87 -1.55 -20.99
CA GLY A 215 -3.18 -1.72 -22.42
C GLY A 215 -4.60 -2.14 -22.75
#